data_AF-A0A942M2W5-F1
#
_entry.id   AF-A0A942M2W5-F1
#
_cell.length_a   1.000
_cell.length_b   1.000
_cell.length_c   1.000
_cell.angle_alpha   90.00
_cell.angle_beta   90.00
_cell.angle_gamma   90.00
#
_symmetry.space_group_name_H-M   'P 1'
#
loop_
_entity.id
_entity.type
_entity.pdbx_description
1 polymer ?
#
loop_
_entity_poly.entity_id
_entity_poly.type
_entity_poly.pdbx_seq_one_letter_code
_entity_poly.pdbx_strand_id
1 'polypeptide(L)'
;MATRKLRNFEYAFHSQEYKGTQQTREVSGVFETGEDYLFVLCSSASNEARDAKAAEIALERISYFFESEYIENPIEALQYAIVYTNGFIQKYASENEGCEGMQAACIVTLIRNSKVYFANVGGNGLYFFNGKKLYPLAASADEAQDKLLGASNEINPFICEHPFVPVDDDTLFICSERFLNCVSEKSVKSILSDPMPLLTKVSRLVDLAGQSCGDDNVSVQLINFYNIENEERSFTPSAESDKGSFVDKVKLPKIIKDPKWNMVLIGAIILFFMYMVYDLFIYDPKPAKRIEITGQIEEKPIIETATDIEIKSAVETAKTTKVTIPADEIYVVKTGDTWGKIYQQFGVCSWFVRTHKSNAGKFDRANNPVAGTRINIPLQYSSKQNLNPDFYQEFSTEKVGGTCQNANENFLKAFEAVKKGRQ
;
A
#
# COMPACT_ATOMS: atom_id res chain seq x y z
N MET A 1 -19.18 -10.97 -1.77
CA MET A 1 -18.78 -10.15 -0.61
C MET A 1 -17.64 -10.86 0.10
N ALA A 2 -16.57 -10.15 0.43
CA ALA A 2 -15.54 -10.67 1.32
C ALA A 2 -15.11 -9.58 2.31
N THR A 3 -14.74 -10.00 3.52
CA THR A 3 -14.09 -9.16 4.52
C THR A 3 -12.90 -9.93 5.09
N ARG A 4 -11.78 -9.23 5.29
CA ARG A 4 -10.59 -9.81 5.92
C ARG A 4 -10.00 -8.79 6.88
N LYS A 5 -9.62 -9.28 8.05
CA LYS A 5 -8.95 -8.50 9.09
C LYS A 5 -7.47 -8.88 9.12
N LEU A 6 -6.61 -7.88 9.08
CA LEU A 6 -5.17 -8.02 9.14
C LEU A 6 -4.66 -7.32 10.41
N ARG A 7 -3.34 -7.27 10.59
CA ARG A 7 -2.76 -6.70 11.82
C ARG A 7 -2.98 -5.18 11.92
N ASN A 8 -2.86 -4.49 10.79
CA ASN A 8 -2.79 -3.03 10.68
C ASN A 8 -3.95 -2.41 9.88
N PHE A 9 -4.83 -3.22 9.30
CA PHE A 9 -6.07 -2.78 8.65
C PHE A 9 -7.04 -3.93 8.47
N GLU A 10 -8.30 -3.61 8.19
CA GLU A 10 -9.29 -4.53 7.64
C GLU A 10 -9.84 -3.98 6.35
N TYR A 11 -10.28 -4.85 5.45
CA TYR A 11 -10.94 -4.43 4.23
C TYR A 11 -12.22 -5.22 3.98
N ALA A 12 -13.12 -4.62 3.23
CA ALA A 12 -14.33 -5.25 2.75
C ALA A 12 -14.66 -4.72 1.36
N PHE A 13 -15.20 -5.58 0.51
CA PHE A 13 -15.71 -5.17 -0.80
C PHE A 13 -17.02 -5.86 -1.15
N HIS A 14 -17.81 -5.16 -1.94
CA HIS A 14 -19.05 -5.67 -2.51
C HIS A 14 -19.26 -5.03 -3.87
N SER A 15 -19.65 -5.87 -4.82
CA SER A 15 -20.19 -5.46 -6.10
C SER A 15 -21.63 -5.98 -6.20
N GLN A 16 -22.52 -5.12 -6.69
CA GLN A 16 -23.87 -5.50 -7.10
C GLN A 16 -23.84 -6.02 -8.54
N GLU A 17 -24.38 -7.21 -8.77
CA GLU A 17 -24.54 -7.76 -10.12
C GLU A 17 -25.80 -7.19 -10.80
N TYR A 18 -25.66 -6.86 -12.09
CA TYR A 18 -26.73 -6.42 -12.96
C TYR A 18 -27.72 -7.54 -13.24
N LYS A 19 -29.01 -7.30 -13.00
CA LYS A 19 -30.07 -8.31 -13.20
C LYS A 19 -30.44 -8.57 -14.67
N GLY A 20 -29.92 -7.79 -15.63
CA GLY A 20 -30.38 -7.80 -17.02
C GLY A 20 -29.42 -8.35 -18.09
N THR A 21 -28.16 -8.66 -17.77
CA THR A 21 -27.17 -9.22 -18.74
C THR A 21 -26.19 -10.14 -18.03
N GLN A 22 -25.76 -11.21 -18.71
CA GLN A 22 -24.78 -12.19 -18.22
C GLN A 22 -23.34 -11.66 -18.05
N GLN A 23 -23.09 -10.37 -18.28
CA GLN A 23 -21.74 -9.80 -18.31
C GLN A 23 -21.59 -8.67 -17.29
N THR A 24 -20.62 -8.80 -16.39
CA THR A 24 -20.28 -7.82 -15.35
C THR A 24 -19.46 -6.68 -15.96
N ARG A 25 -19.94 -5.44 -15.82
CA ARG A 25 -19.26 -4.23 -16.36
C ARG A 25 -18.20 -3.65 -15.43
N GLU A 26 -18.19 -4.11 -14.19
CA GLU A 26 -17.23 -3.70 -13.18
C GLU A 26 -16.63 -4.96 -12.58
N VAL A 27 -15.30 -4.97 -12.45
CA VAL A 27 -14.56 -6.07 -11.84
C VAL A 27 -13.62 -5.51 -10.80
N SER A 28 -13.51 -6.21 -9.68
CA SER A 28 -12.63 -5.82 -8.59
C SER A 28 -11.91 -7.04 -8.03
N GLY A 29 -10.71 -6.81 -7.52
CA GLY A 29 -9.90 -7.85 -6.91
C GLY A 29 -9.00 -7.28 -5.82
N VAL A 30 -8.69 -8.15 -4.85
CA VAL A 30 -7.69 -7.88 -3.81
C VAL A 30 -6.67 -9.00 -3.88
N PHE A 31 -5.40 -8.65 -4.03
CA PHE A 31 -4.30 -9.58 -4.22
C PHE A 31 -3.21 -9.36 -3.16
N GLU A 32 -2.60 -10.45 -2.71
CA GLU A 32 -1.53 -10.43 -1.70
C GLU A 32 -0.22 -10.85 -2.37
N THR A 33 0.74 -9.92 -2.43
CA THR A 33 2.03 -10.12 -3.10
C THR A 33 3.16 -9.96 -2.07
N GLY A 34 3.44 -11.04 -1.35
CA GLY A 34 4.39 -11.02 -0.24
C GLY A 34 3.82 -10.28 0.98
N GLU A 35 4.40 -9.12 1.34
CA GLU A 35 3.89 -8.26 2.41
C GLU A 35 2.98 -7.12 1.88
N ASP A 36 2.86 -7.01 0.55
CA ASP A 36 2.06 -5.98 -0.10
C ASP A 36 0.61 -6.42 -0.30
N TYR A 37 -0.29 -5.44 -0.31
CA TYR A 37 -1.70 -5.64 -0.64
C TYR A 37 -2.11 -4.74 -1.79
N LEU A 38 -2.64 -5.37 -2.84
CA LEU A 38 -3.06 -4.72 -4.06
C LEU A 38 -4.59 -4.74 -4.16
N PHE A 39 -5.20 -3.57 -4.29
CA PHE A 39 -6.62 -3.39 -4.51
C PHE A 39 -6.82 -2.82 -5.90
N VAL A 40 -7.62 -3.51 -6.72
CA VAL A 40 -7.88 -3.11 -8.10
C VAL A 40 -9.38 -3.00 -8.31
N LEU A 41 -9.80 -1.92 -8.96
CA LEU A 41 -11.17 -1.76 -9.45
C LEU A 41 -11.11 -1.28 -10.90
N CYS A 42 -11.69 -2.07 -11.80
CA CYS A 42 -11.80 -1.76 -13.21
C CYS A 42 -13.27 -1.64 -13.63
N SER A 43 -13.55 -0.70 -14.52
CA SER A 43 -14.90 -0.41 -15.03
C SER A 43 -14.85 -0.31 -16.55
N SER A 44 -15.85 -0.85 -17.24
CA SER A 44 -15.97 -0.71 -18.69
C SER A 44 -16.20 0.75 -19.08
N ALA A 45 -15.61 1.19 -20.19
CA ALA A 45 -15.79 2.55 -20.69
C ALA A 45 -17.21 2.79 -21.26
N SER A 46 -17.83 1.75 -21.81
CA SER A 46 -19.20 1.78 -22.34
C SER A 46 -19.99 0.53 -21.95
N ASN A 47 -21.22 0.43 -22.45
CA ASN A 47 -22.10 -0.73 -22.27
C ASN A 47 -21.79 -1.90 -23.23
N GLU A 48 -20.75 -1.77 -24.06
CA GLU A 48 -20.39 -2.77 -25.04
C GLU A 48 -19.58 -3.92 -24.42
N ALA A 49 -19.81 -5.15 -24.91
CA ALA A 49 -19.17 -6.36 -24.40
C ALA A 49 -17.63 -6.31 -24.48
N ARG A 50 -17.08 -5.59 -25.46
CA ARG A 50 -15.63 -5.40 -25.64
C ARG A 50 -15.00 -4.63 -24.47
N ASP A 51 -15.67 -3.63 -23.93
CA ASP A 51 -15.16 -2.81 -22.83
C ASP A 51 -15.27 -3.53 -21.49
N ALA A 52 -16.32 -4.34 -21.32
CA ALA A 52 -16.39 -5.28 -20.19
C ALA A 52 -15.20 -6.26 -20.24
N LYS A 53 -14.85 -6.75 -21.44
CA LYS A 53 -13.68 -7.60 -21.62
C LYS A 53 -12.36 -6.87 -21.35
N ALA A 54 -12.24 -5.60 -21.74
CA ALA A 54 -11.07 -4.78 -21.40
C ALA A 54 -10.89 -4.63 -19.89
N ALA A 55 -11.96 -4.44 -19.13
CA ALA A 55 -11.91 -4.34 -17.67
C ALA A 55 -11.45 -5.66 -17.00
N GLU A 56 -11.94 -6.81 -17.49
CA GLU A 56 -11.48 -8.14 -17.05
C GLU A 56 -9.97 -8.32 -17.31
N ILE A 57 -9.53 -8.02 -18.54
CA ILE A 57 -8.12 -8.10 -18.93
C ILE A 57 -7.28 -7.17 -18.05
N ALA A 58 -7.75 -5.95 -17.79
CA ALA A 58 -7.03 -5.01 -16.94
C ALA A 58 -6.78 -5.58 -15.54
N LEU A 59 -7.81 -6.15 -14.91
CA LEU A 59 -7.68 -6.77 -13.59
C LEU A 59 -6.66 -7.92 -13.60
N GLU A 60 -6.77 -8.81 -14.59
CA GLU A 60 -5.88 -9.98 -14.73
C GLU A 60 -4.42 -9.59 -15.00
N ARG A 61 -4.18 -8.63 -15.88
CA ARG A 61 -2.81 -8.24 -16.26
C ARG A 61 -2.13 -7.43 -15.16
N ILE A 62 -2.87 -6.60 -14.43
CA ILE A 62 -2.35 -5.87 -13.28
C ILE A 62 -1.98 -6.85 -12.17
N SER A 63 -2.85 -7.81 -11.82
CA SER A 63 -2.51 -8.81 -10.80
C SER A 63 -1.31 -9.64 -11.22
N TYR A 64 -1.27 -10.11 -12.47
CA TYR A 64 -0.16 -10.88 -13.02
C TYR A 64 1.17 -10.12 -12.94
N PHE A 65 1.17 -8.82 -13.24
CA PHE A 65 2.37 -7.98 -13.18
C PHE A 65 2.96 -7.94 -11.76
N PHE A 66 2.12 -7.64 -10.75
CA PHE A 66 2.56 -7.57 -9.35
C PHE A 66 2.91 -8.94 -8.73
N GLU A 67 2.37 -10.04 -9.27
CA GLU A 67 2.74 -11.40 -8.87
C GLU A 67 4.09 -11.85 -9.46
N SER A 68 4.43 -11.36 -10.66
CA SER A 68 5.60 -11.81 -11.43
C SER A 68 6.84 -10.97 -11.16
N GLU A 69 6.68 -9.67 -10.91
CA GLU A 69 7.78 -8.72 -10.76
C GLU A 69 7.66 -7.95 -9.44
N TYR A 70 8.77 -7.88 -8.70
CA TYR A 70 8.87 -6.99 -7.54
C TYR A 70 9.73 -5.79 -7.89
N ILE A 71 9.10 -4.62 -7.97
CA ILE A 71 9.77 -3.34 -8.18
C ILE A 71 9.82 -2.60 -6.86
N GLU A 72 11.02 -2.19 -6.45
CA GLU A 72 11.26 -1.56 -5.14
C GLU A 72 10.49 -0.23 -5.00
N ASN A 73 10.54 0.63 -6.02
CA ASN A 73 9.81 1.90 -6.04
C ASN A 73 8.32 1.67 -6.38
N PRO A 74 7.38 1.92 -5.44
CA PRO A 74 5.95 1.67 -5.66
C PRO A 74 5.32 2.53 -6.76
N ILE A 75 5.82 3.76 -6.96
CA ILE A 75 5.33 4.69 -7.98
C ILE A 75 5.70 4.16 -9.37
N GLU A 76 6.94 3.71 -9.55
CA GLU A 76 7.38 3.07 -10.78
C GLU A 76 6.64 1.75 -11.02
N ALA A 77 6.42 0.96 -9.98
CA ALA A 77 5.66 -0.29 -10.07
C ALA A 77 4.25 -0.06 -10.61
N LEU A 78 3.54 0.95 -10.09
CA LEU A 78 2.22 1.35 -10.57
C LEU A 78 2.28 1.85 -12.02
N GLN A 79 3.26 2.68 -12.36
CA GLN A 79 3.43 3.20 -13.72
C GLN A 79 3.64 2.07 -14.73
N TYR A 80 4.56 1.15 -14.45
CA TYR A 80 4.88 0.03 -15.33
C TYR A 80 3.70 -0.93 -15.45
N ALA A 81 2.98 -1.22 -14.36
CA ALA A 81 1.79 -2.06 -14.39
C ALA A 81 0.70 -1.49 -15.33
N ILE A 82 0.45 -0.18 -15.27
CA ILE A 82 -0.53 0.49 -16.13
C ILE A 82 -0.08 0.48 -17.59
N VAL A 83 1.18 0.85 -17.88
CA VAL A 83 1.73 0.86 -19.25
C VAL A 83 1.70 -0.54 -19.87
N TYR A 84 2.13 -1.54 -19.09
CA TYR A 84 2.10 -2.95 -19.47
C TYR A 84 0.70 -3.43 -19.84
N THR A 85 -0.26 -3.11 -18.97
CA THR A 85 -1.67 -3.51 -19.14
C THR A 85 -2.28 -2.81 -20.35
N ASN A 86 -1.99 -1.52 -20.55
CA ASN A 86 -2.44 -0.77 -21.72
C ASN A 86 -1.97 -1.43 -23.02
N GLY A 87 -0.66 -1.73 -23.13
CA GLY A 87 -0.11 -2.40 -24.30
C GLY A 87 -0.71 -3.79 -24.55
N PHE A 88 -1.02 -4.54 -23.48
CA PHE A 88 -1.67 -5.84 -23.61
C PHE A 88 -3.11 -5.72 -24.14
N ILE A 89 -3.90 -4.79 -23.62
CA ILE A 89 -5.27 -4.52 -24.07
C ILE A 89 -5.26 -4.15 -25.57
N GLN A 90 -4.36 -3.28 -26.00
CA GLN A 90 -4.25 -2.92 -27.41
C GLN A 90 -3.87 -4.09 -28.31
N LYS A 91 -2.88 -4.90 -27.88
CA LYS A 91 -2.50 -6.10 -28.61
C LYS A 91 -3.69 -7.06 -28.75
N TYR A 92 -4.38 -7.32 -27.65
CA TYR A 92 -5.57 -8.17 -27.64
C TYR A 92 -6.66 -7.63 -28.56
N ALA A 93 -6.91 -6.32 -28.55
CA ALA A 93 -7.89 -5.66 -29.41
C ALA A 93 -7.57 -5.84 -30.90
N SER A 94 -6.29 -5.87 -31.26
CA SER A 94 -5.85 -6.08 -32.66
C SER A 94 -5.87 -7.53 -33.12
N GLU A 95 -5.80 -8.50 -32.20
CA GLU A 95 -5.74 -9.93 -32.50
C GLU A 95 -7.12 -10.61 -32.46
N ASN A 96 -8.15 -9.95 -31.91
CA ASN A 96 -9.48 -10.52 -31.70
C ASN A 96 -10.56 -9.66 -32.37
N GLU A 97 -11.29 -10.25 -33.32
CA GLU A 97 -12.41 -9.58 -34.01
C GLU A 97 -13.49 -9.12 -33.01
N GLY A 98 -14.00 -7.90 -33.19
CA GLY A 98 -15.04 -7.32 -32.34
C GLY A 98 -14.54 -6.75 -31.01
N CYS A 99 -13.22 -6.82 -30.76
CA CYS A 99 -12.57 -6.16 -29.63
C CYS A 99 -11.85 -4.87 -30.04
N GLU A 100 -11.97 -4.41 -31.30
CA GLU A 100 -11.27 -3.22 -31.78
C GLU A 100 -11.66 -2.02 -30.92
N GLY A 101 -10.68 -1.23 -30.47
CA GLY A 101 -10.94 -0.01 -29.70
C GLY A 101 -11.57 -0.22 -28.32
N MET A 102 -11.45 -1.42 -27.73
CA MET A 102 -11.92 -1.66 -26.37
C MET A 102 -11.20 -0.81 -25.34
N GLN A 103 -11.95 -0.30 -24.36
CA GLN A 103 -11.45 0.63 -23.36
C GLN A 103 -11.96 0.31 -21.95
N ALA A 104 -11.11 0.59 -20.96
CA ALA A 104 -11.47 0.43 -19.55
C ALA A 104 -10.88 1.53 -18.66
N ALA A 105 -11.64 1.90 -17.63
CA ALA A 105 -11.15 2.67 -16.50
C ALA A 105 -10.57 1.71 -15.45
N CYS A 106 -9.54 2.14 -14.73
CA CYS A 106 -8.87 1.35 -13.72
C CYS A 106 -8.35 2.25 -12.60
N ILE A 107 -8.56 1.84 -11.36
CA ILE A 107 -7.87 2.38 -10.20
C ILE A 107 -7.15 1.25 -9.46
N VAL A 108 -5.88 1.49 -9.17
CA VAL A 108 -4.99 0.56 -8.49
C VAL A 108 -4.51 1.21 -7.21
N THR A 109 -4.70 0.54 -6.08
CA THR A 109 -4.22 0.99 -4.76
C THR A 109 -3.32 -0.08 -4.17
N LEU A 110 -2.08 0.29 -3.90
CA LEU A 110 -1.03 -0.56 -3.35
C LEU A 110 -0.72 -0.12 -1.92
N ILE A 111 -0.87 -1.03 -0.96
CA ILE A 111 -0.41 -0.85 0.41
C ILE A 111 0.93 -1.55 0.57
N ARG A 112 1.99 -0.79 0.84
CA ARG A 112 3.35 -1.27 1.08
C ARG A 112 3.96 -0.50 2.25
N ASN A 113 4.58 -1.21 3.20
CA ASN A 113 5.25 -0.60 4.36
C ASN A 113 4.35 0.39 5.12
N SER A 114 3.08 0.05 5.33
CA SER A 114 2.06 0.90 5.99
C SER A 114 1.83 2.26 5.32
N LYS A 115 2.16 2.37 4.03
CA LYS A 115 1.88 3.52 3.17
C LYS A 115 1.02 3.09 2.00
N VAL A 116 0.23 4.01 1.49
CA VAL A 116 -0.70 3.76 0.38
C VAL A 116 -0.25 4.54 -0.84
N TYR A 117 -0.04 3.82 -1.92
CA TYR A 117 0.27 4.35 -3.24
C TYR A 117 -0.88 4.02 -4.17
N PHE A 118 -1.18 4.88 -5.13
CA PHE A 118 -2.28 4.64 -6.04
C PHE A 118 -2.04 5.25 -7.42
N ALA A 119 -2.64 4.60 -8.41
CA ALA A 119 -2.72 5.09 -9.78
C ALA A 119 -4.17 5.01 -10.26
N ASN A 120 -4.62 6.04 -10.97
CA ASN A 120 -5.97 6.15 -11.52
C ASN A 120 -5.93 6.45 -13.01
N VAL A 121 -6.79 5.76 -13.75
CA VAL A 121 -7.00 5.86 -15.18
C VAL A 121 -8.51 5.85 -15.41
N GLY A 122 -9.10 7.01 -15.74
CA GLY A 122 -10.55 7.14 -15.96
C GLY A 122 -11.34 7.58 -14.73
N GLY A 123 -12.62 7.20 -14.68
CA GLY A 123 -13.63 7.78 -13.76
C GLY A 123 -13.79 7.11 -12.40
N ASN A 124 -12.98 6.10 -12.06
CA ASN A 124 -13.06 5.50 -10.72
C ASN A 124 -12.49 6.47 -9.67
N GLY A 125 -13.02 6.41 -8.45
CA GLY A 125 -12.66 7.34 -7.38
C GLY A 125 -11.99 6.68 -6.19
N LEU A 126 -10.99 7.36 -5.63
CA LEU A 126 -10.35 7.03 -4.35
C LEU A 126 -10.47 8.22 -3.40
N TYR A 127 -11.04 7.97 -2.23
CA TYR A 127 -11.25 8.95 -1.19
C TYR A 127 -10.68 8.46 0.13
N PHE A 128 -10.37 9.41 0.99
CA PHE A 128 -9.97 9.19 2.35
C PHE A 128 -10.96 9.86 3.32
N PHE A 129 -11.44 9.14 4.32
CA PHE A 129 -12.33 9.62 5.37
C PHE A 129 -11.64 9.62 6.73
N ASN A 130 -11.56 10.78 7.37
CA ASN A 130 -10.86 10.97 8.65
C ASN A 130 -11.80 10.94 9.89
N GLY A 131 -13.01 10.39 9.74
CA GLY A 131 -14.06 10.45 10.76
C GLY A 131 -14.93 11.72 10.72
N LYS A 132 -14.54 12.77 9.99
CA LYS A 132 -15.31 14.03 9.88
C LYS A 132 -15.54 14.48 8.45
N LYS A 133 -14.49 14.43 7.63
CA LYS A 133 -14.47 14.89 6.24
C LYS A 133 -14.00 13.78 5.32
N LEU A 134 -14.52 13.79 4.11
CA LEU A 134 -14.13 12.93 3.01
C LEU A 134 -13.26 13.78 2.08
N TYR A 135 -12.07 13.29 1.75
CA TYR A 135 -11.09 13.97 0.91
C TYR A 135 -10.86 13.16 -0.36
N PRO A 136 -10.98 13.76 -1.56
CA PRO A 136 -10.61 13.09 -2.79
C PRO A 136 -9.08 12.95 -2.88
N LEU A 137 -8.60 11.72 -3.04
CA LEU A 137 -7.20 11.42 -3.35
C LEU A 137 -7.01 11.26 -4.86
N ALA A 138 -7.93 10.57 -5.53
CA ALA A 138 -8.05 10.53 -6.98
C ALA A 138 -9.54 10.67 -7.34
N ALA A 139 -9.89 11.70 -8.10
CA ALA A 139 -11.27 11.98 -8.51
C ALA A 139 -11.45 11.79 -10.01
N SER A 140 -12.71 11.57 -10.41
CA SER A 140 -13.15 11.54 -11.80
C SER A 140 -13.30 12.97 -12.31
N ALA A 141 -12.25 13.56 -12.89
CA ALA A 141 -12.43 14.78 -13.67
C ALA A 141 -12.75 14.49 -15.13
N ASP A 142 -13.84 15.14 -15.53
CA ASP A 142 -14.64 15.15 -16.76
C ASP A 142 -13.93 15.38 -18.11
N GLU A 143 -12.60 15.29 -18.22
CA GLU A 143 -11.91 15.51 -19.51
C GLU A 143 -10.71 14.58 -19.66
N ALA A 144 -10.96 13.38 -20.22
CA ALA A 144 -10.11 12.76 -21.24
C ALA A 144 -10.63 11.37 -21.60
N GLN A 145 -11.22 11.25 -22.79
CA GLN A 145 -11.26 9.97 -23.52
C GLN A 145 -9.86 9.37 -23.71
N ASP A 146 -8.81 10.20 -23.63
CA ASP A 146 -7.40 9.82 -23.74
C ASP A 146 -6.78 9.28 -22.44
N LYS A 147 -7.55 9.17 -21.34
CA LYS A 147 -7.09 8.61 -20.05
C LYS A 147 -7.76 7.28 -19.72
N LEU A 148 -8.10 6.48 -20.72
CA LEU A 148 -8.59 5.12 -20.54
C LEU A 148 -7.55 4.10 -21.03
N LEU A 149 -7.50 2.95 -20.37
CA LEU A 149 -6.70 1.82 -20.87
C LEU A 149 -7.24 1.38 -22.22
N GLY A 150 -6.36 1.14 -23.19
CA GLY A 150 -6.70 0.69 -24.55
C GLY A 150 -6.97 1.81 -25.55
N ALA A 151 -7.18 3.05 -25.10
CA ALA A 151 -7.55 4.17 -25.97
C ALA A 151 -6.42 4.60 -26.93
N SER A 152 -5.18 4.64 -26.44
CA SER A 152 -3.99 5.08 -27.19
C SER A 152 -2.73 4.34 -26.74
N ASN A 153 -1.70 4.31 -27.60
CA ASN A 153 -0.44 3.62 -27.30
C ASN A 153 0.30 4.27 -26.13
N GLU A 154 0.18 5.59 -26.04
CA GLU A 154 0.69 6.38 -24.94
C GLU A 154 -0.42 6.57 -23.93
N ILE A 155 -0.12 6.31 -22.66
CA ILE A 155 -1.05 6.52 -21.55
C ILE A 155 -0.37 7.36 -20.48
N ASN A 156 -1.08 8.35 -19.96
CA ASN A 156 -0.60 9.19 -18.86
C ASN A 156 -1.51 9.00 -17.64
N PRO A 157 -1.30 7.92 -16.85
CA PRO A 157 -2.08 7.70 -15.63
C PRO A 157 -1.83 8.80 -14.60
N PHE A 158 -2.85 9.11 -13.81
CA PHE A 158 -2.63 9.85 -12.58
C PHE A 158 -1.98 8.91 -11.57
N ILE A 159 -0.79 9.25 -11.08
CA ILE A 159 -0.08 8.48 -10.06
C ILE A 159 0.21 9.42 -8.89
N CYS A 160 0.06 8.95 -7.66
CA CYS A 160 0.40 9.76 -6.49
C CYS A 160 1.90 10.11 -6.47
N GLU A 161 2.23 11.40 -6.38
CA GLU A 161 3.63 11.85 -6.21
C GLU A 161 4.16 11.52 -4.81
N HIS A 162 3.27 11.58 -3.82
CA HIS A 162 3.56 11.28 -2.43
C HIS A 162 2.56 10.23 -1.91
N PRO A 163 3.03 9.22 -1.16
CA PRO A 163 2.14 8.24 -0.59
C PRO A 163 1.18 8.87 0.40
N PHE A 164 -0.04 8.33 0.45
CA PHE A 164 -0.92 8.53 1.57
C PHE A 164 -0.38 7.75 2.78
N VAL A 165 -0.16 8.45 3.89
CA VAL A 165 0.28 7.86 5.16
C VAL A 165 -0.93 7.86 6.09
N PRO A 166 -1.60 6.70 6.27
CA PRO A 166 -2.77 6.59 7.14
C PRO A 166 -2.35 6.66 8.61
N VAL A 167 -3.27 7.16 9.43
CA VAL A 167 -3.25 7.00 10.90
C VAL A 167 -4.43 6.12 11.34
N ASP A 168 -4.51 5.80 12.63
CA ASP A 168 -5.63 5.03 13.17
C ASP A 168 -7.00 5.67 12.88
N ASP A 169 -7.99 4.82 12.61
CA ASP A 169 -9.38 5.15 12.23
C ASP A 169 -9.53 5.82 10.86
N ASP A 170 -8.45 5.93 10.08
CA ASP A 170 -8.53 6.36 8.70
C ASP A 170 -9.22 5.30 7.85
N THR A 171 -10.21 5.71 7.05
CA THR A 171 -10.89 4.82 6.11
C THR A 171 -10.61 5.28 4.68
N LEU A 172 -10.07 4.39 3.85
CA LEU A 172 -10.08 4.57 2.40
C LEU A 172 -11.36 4.02 1.80
N PHE A 173 -11.85 4.74 0.80
CA PHE A 173 -13.06 4.44 0.08
C PHE A 173 -12.76 4.47 -1.43
N ILE A 174 -12.85 3.29 -2.05
CA ILE A 174 -12.68 3.08 -3.48
C ILE A 174 -14.06 2.80 -4.06
N CYS A 175 -14.43 3.48 -5.14
CA CYS A 175 -15.73 3.33 -5.77
C CYS A 175 -15.67 3.53 -7.28
N SER A 176 -16.65 2.96 -7.97
CA SER A 176 -16.81 3.18 -9.41
C SER A 176 -17.39 4.55 -9.69
N GLU A 177 -17.14 5.07 -10.89
CA GLU A 177 -17.71 6.35 -11.37
C GLU A 177 -19.24 6.41 -11.18
N ARG A 178 -19.92 5.29 -11.44
CA ARG A 178 -21.37 5.20 -11.33
C ARG A 178 -21.86 5.38 -9.89
N PHE A 179 -21.09 4.94 -8.90
CA PHE A 179 -21.39 5.23 -7.49
C PHE A 179 -21.39 6.75 -7.23
N LEU A 180 -20.35 7.44 -7.70
CA LEU A 180 -20.17 8.89 -7.53
C LEU A 180 -21.30 9.69 -8.16
N ASN A 181 -21.80 9.23 -9.30
CA ASN A 181 -22.88 9.86 -10.04
C ASN A 181 -24.27 9.70 -9.42
N CYS A 182 -24.47 8.73 -8.52
CA CYS A 182 -25.80 8.44 -7.95
C CYS A 182 -25.93 8.77 -6.46
N VAL A 183 -24.85 8.66 -5.70
CA VAL A 183 -24.88 8.76 -4.24
C VAL A 183 -24.38 10.14 -3.82
N SER A 184 -24.95 10.73 -2.77
CA SER A 184 -24.48 12.01 -2.26
C SER A 184 -23.35 11.84 -1.24
N GLU A 185 -22.39 12.77 -1.22
CA GLU A 185 -21.30 12.78 -0.24
C GLU A 185 -21.81 12.73 1.21
N LYS A 186 -22.94 13.41 1.49
CA LYS A 186 -23.57 13.42 2.82
C LYS A 186 -24.01 12.02 3.26
N SER A 187 -24.61 11.26 2.35
CA SER A 187 -25.04 9.89 2.62
C SER A 187 -23.84 8.97 2.87
N VAL A 188 -22.78 9.12 2.07
CA VAL A 188 -21.52 8.38 2.25
C VAL A 188 -20.93 8.68 3.62
N LYS A 189 -20.75 9.95 3.98
CA LYS A 189 -20.23 10.36 5.29
C LYS A 189 -21.06 9.80 6.44
N SER A 190 -22.39 9.83 6.34
CA SER A 190 -23.27 9.25 7.36
C SER A 190 -23.00 7.77 7.55
N ILE A 191 -22.93 6.99 6.47
CA ILE A 191 -22.70 5.55 6.53
C ILE A 191 -21.29 5.23 7.05
N LEU A 192 -20.27 5.99 6.63
CA LEU A 192 -18.90 5.80 7.10
C LEU A 192 -18.73 6.15 8.59
N SER A 193 -19.50 7.11 9.10
CA SER A 193 -19.45 7.53 10.51
C SER A 193 -20.18 6.59 11.47
N ASP A 194 -21.13 5.79 10.96
CA ASP A 194 -21.93 4.89 11.80
C ASP A 194 -21.02 3.82 12.47
N PRO A 195 -21.22 3.52 13.77
CA PRO A 195 -20.44 2.52 14.51
C PRO A 195 -20.94 1.11 14.18
N MET A 196 -20.70 0.65 12.95
CA MET A 196 -21.06 -0.67 12.46
C MET A 196 -19.88 -1.38 11.78
N PRO A 197 -19.89 -2.72 11.66
CA PRO A 197 -18.82 -3.47 11.01
C PRO A 197 -18.58 -3.01 9.56
N LEU A 198 -17.32 -3.06 9.11
CA LEU A 198 -16.93 -2.57 7.77
C LEU A 198 -17.74 -3.22 6.65
N LEU A 199 -17.98 -4.54 6.73
CA LEU A 199 -18.80 -5.26 5.76
C LEU A 199 -20.25 -4.72 5.68
N THR A 200 -20.84 -4.37 6.82
CA THR A 200 -22.19 -3.77 6.88
C THR A 200 -22.20 -2.36 6.26
N LYS A 201 -21.12 -1.57 6.46
CA LYS A 201 -20.96 -0.26 5.80
C LYS A 201 -20.97 -0.43 4.28
N VAL A 202 -20.15 -1.34 3.76
CA VAL A 202 -20.07 -1.63 2.32
C VAL A 202 -21.42 -2.07 1.77
N SER A 203 -22.11 -3.01 2.43
CA SER A 203 -23.44 -3.47 2.01
C SER A 203 -24.42 -2.30 1.90
N ARG A 204 -24.48 -1.45 2.94
CA ARG A 204 -25.39 -0.29 2.95
C ARG A 204 -25.06 0.74 1.87
N LEU A 205 -23.78 0.92 1.53
CA LEU A 205 -23.36 1.80 0.42
C LEU A 205 -23.86 1.27 -0.93
N VAL A 206 -23.69 -0.03 -1.16
CA VAL A 206 -24.16 -0.68 -2.40
C VAL A 206 -25.68 -0.70 -2.47
N ASP A 207 -26.37 -1.03 -1.38
CA ASP A 207 -27.84 -0.99 -1.30
C ASP A 207 -28.39 0.42 -1.59
N LEU A 208 -27.74 1.45 -1.05
CA LEU A 208 -28.08 2.84 -1.31
C LEU A 208 -27.85 3.21 -2.78
N ALA A 209 -26.75 2.73 -3.37
CA ALA A 209 -26.46 2.94 -4.78
C ALA A 209 -27.47 2.23 -5.67
N GLY A 210 -27.84 0.98 -5.40
CA GLY A 210 -28.85 0.25 -6.16
C GLY A 210 -30.24 0.92 -6.11
N GLN A 211 -30.61 1.52 -4.98
CA GLN A 211 -31.84 2.32 -4.87
C GLN A 211 -31.78 3.63 -5.67
N SER A 212 -30.58 4.20 -5.85
CA SER A 212 -30.39 5.53 -6.45
C SER A 212 -30.03 5.48 -7.94
N CYS A 213 -29.27 4.47 -8.37
CA CYS A 213 -28.80 4.23 -9.74
C CYS A 213 -29.72 3.31 -10.56
N GLY A 214 -30.64 2.57 -9.92
CA GLY A 214 -31.34 1.45 -10.55
C GLY A 214 -30.52 0.15 -10.53
N ASP A 215 -30.91 -0.84 -11.33
CA ASP A 215 -30.37 -2.22 -11.26
C ASP A 215 -28.91 -2.37 -11.77
N ASP A 216 -28.21 -1.29 -12.09
CA ASP A 216 -26.90 -1.28 -12.77
C ASP A 216 -25.72 -1.61 -11.84
N ASN A 217 -24.60 -2.17 -12.36
CA ASN A 217 -23.50 -2.72 -11.53
C ASN A 217 -22.87 -1.65 -10.63
N VAL A 218 -22.67 -1.86 -9.34
CA VAL A 218 -21.95 -0.88 -8.50
C VAL A 218 -20.99 -1.59 -7.57
N SER A 219 -19.73 -1.16 -7.61
CA SER A 219 -18.64 -1.75 -6.84
C SER A 219 -18.05 -0.75 -5.86
N VAL A 220 -17.94 -1.19 -4.61
CA VAL A 220 -17.37 -0.42 -3.50
C VAL A 220 -16.37 -1.27 -2.74
N GLN A 221 -15.23 -0.68 -2.41
CA GLN A 221 -14.26 -1.23 -1.48
C GLN A 221 -13.97 -0.24 -0.36
N LEU A 222 -13.90 -0.74 0.87
CA LEU A 222 -13.48 0.01 2.04
C LEU A 222 -12.25 -0.65 2.66
N ILE A 223 -11.31 0.18 3.11
CA ILE A 223 -10.13 -0.23 3.86
C ILE A 223 -10.08 0.65 5.12
N ASN A 224 -10.17 0.03 6.29
CA ASN A 224 -10.11 0.73 7.56
C ASN A 224 -8.80 0.42 8.28
N PHE A 225 -8.04 1.46 8.61
CA PHE A 225 -6.72 1.38 9.22
C PHE A 225 -6.80 1.41 10.74
N TYR A 226 -6.02 0.56 11.40
CA TYR A 226 -5.94 0.49 12.87
C TYR A 226 -4.60 -0.13 13.29
N ASN A 227 -4.12 0.16 14.50
CA ASN A 227 -2.81 -0.30 14.98
C ASN A 227 -1.65 0.12 14.05
N ILE A 228 -1.69 1.35 13.54
CA ILE A 228 -0.62 1.91 12.70
C ILE A 228 0.36 2.71 13.56
N GLU A 229 1.66 2.51 13.33
CA GLU A 229 2.74 3.20 14.05
C GLU A 229 2.96 4.66 13.58
N ASN A 230 2.25 5.10 12.55
CA ASN A 230 2.38 6.44 11.97
C ASN A 230 1.77 7.48 12.91
N GLU A 231 2.56 8.44 13.39
CA GLU A 231 2.08 9.51 14.28
C GLU A 231 1.40 10.65 13.54
N GLU A 232 1.78 10.89 12.28
CA GLU A 232 1.26 11.99 11.45
C GLU A 232 0.67 11.49 10.13
N ARG A 233 -0.46 12.10 9.74
CA ARG A 233 -1.12 11.85 8.46
C ARG A 233 -0.49 12.72 7.38
N SER A 234 -0.11 12.12 6.24
CA SER A 234 0.26 12.87 5.03
C SER A 234 -0.60 12.48 3.84
N PHE A 235 -1.12 13.47 3.12
CA PHE A 235 -1.86 13.26 1.88
C PHE A 235 -1.73 14.48 0.97
N THR A 236 -1.67 14.25 -0.34
CA THR A 236 -1.82 15.30 -1.34
C THR A 236 -3.26 15.25 -1.85
N PRO A 237 -4.12 16.23 -1.53
CA PRO A 237 -5.45 16.27 -2.13
C PRO A 237 -5.32 16.41 -3.64
N SER A 238 -6.19 15.73 -4.41
CA SER A 238 -6.29 16.02 -5.84
C SER A 238 -6.64 17.50 -6.03
N ALA A 239 -6.00 18.18 -6.99
CA ALA A 239 -6.17 19.62 -7.26
C ALA A 239 -7.63 20.05 -7.57
N GLU A 240 -8.53 19.07 -7.69
CA GLU A 240 -9.96 19.23 -7.96
C GLU A 240 -10.83 19.34 -6.70
N SER A 241 -10.24 19.51 -5.51
CA SER A 241 -10.94 19.54 -4.22
C SER A 241 -12.07 20.57 -4.07
N ASP A 242 -12.15 21.56 -4.97
CA ASP A 242 -13.16 22.63 -4.94
C ASP A 242 -14.38 22.39 -5.85
N LYS A 243 -14.37 21.33 -6.68
CA LYS A 243 -15.55 20.94 -7.48
C LYS A 243 -15.93 19.51 -7.09
N GLY A 244 -16.96 19.39 -6.26
CA GLY A 244 -17.38 18.13 -5.64
C GLY A 244 -17.57 17.00 -6.67
N SER A 245 -16.85 15.89 -6.45
CA SER A 245 -16.96 14.65 -7.23
C SER A 245 -18.26 13.88 -6.99
N PHE A 246 -19.16 14.39 -6.14
CA PHE A 246 -20.47 13.82 -5.88
C PHE A 246 -21.53 14.76 -6.43
N VAL A 247 -22.59 14.22 -7.03
CA VAL A 247 -23.68 15.04 -7.54
C VAL A 247 -24.35 15.84 -6.41
N ASP A 248 -24.17 17.16 -6.42
CA ASP A 248 -24.89 18.09 -5.55
C ASP A 248 -26.36 18.19 -5.97
N LYS A 249 -27.20 17.23 -5.56
CA LYS A 249 -28.65 17.44 -5.62
C LYS A 249 -29.06 18.44 -4.53
N VAL A 250 -29.00 19.74 -4.84
CA VAL A 250 -29.77 20.75 -4.11
C VAL A 250 -30.96 21.21 -4.94
N LYS A 251 -32.10 20.56 -4.72
CA LYS A 251 -33.41 21.24 -4.71
C LYS A 251 -34.25 20.66 -3.58
N LEU A 252 -34.11 21.23 -2.37
CA LEU A 252 -35.13 21.05 -1.36
C LEU A 252 -36.43 21.74 -1.82
N PRO A 253 -37.61 21.14 -1.58
CA PRO A 253 -38.88 21.83 -1.80
C PRO A 253 -38.95 23.08 -0.90
N LYS A 254 -39.54 24.16 -1.42
CA LYS A 254 -39.79 25.39 -0.65
C LYS A 254 -40.70 25.06 0.55
N ILE A 255 -40.11 24.91 1.72
CA ILE A 255 -40.86 24.79 2.98
C ILE A 255 -41.42 26.17 3.30
N ILE A 256 -42.74 26.21 3.47
CA ILE A 256 -43.52 27.40 3.82
C ILE A 256 -43.01 27.94 5.16
N LYS A 257 -42.54 29.19 5.17
CA LYS A 257 -42.07 29.89 6.37
C LYS A 257 -43.28 30.42 7.15
N ASP A 258 -43.55 29.84 8.31
CA ASP A 258 -44.31 30.52 9.37
C ASP A 258 -43.34 31.33 10.26
N PRO A 259 -43.58 32.64 10.46
CA PRO A 259 -42.60 33.56 11.05
C PRO A 259 -42.34 33.37 12.56
N LYS A 260 -43.11 32.52 13.25
CA LYS A 260 -42.98 32.33 14.71
C LYS A 260 -41.87 31.36 15.13
N TRP A 261 -41.48 30.42 14.27
CA TRP A 261 -40.48 29.39 14.59
C TRP A 261 -39.02 29.86 14.50
N ASN A 262 -38.76 30.88 13.68
CA ASN A 262 -37.40 31.41 13.49
C ASN A 262 -36.86 32.10 14.75
N MET A 263 -37.71 32.73 15.57
CA MET A 263 -37.27 33.35 16.82
C MET A 263 -36.88 32.31 17.88
N VAL A 264 -37.62 31.19 17.96
CA VAL A 264 -37.30 30.10 18.89
C VAL A 264 -35.98 29.44 18.50
N LEU A 265 -35.74 29.25 17.20
CA LEU A 265 -34.50 28.67 16.69
C LEU A 265 -33.28 29.57 16.96
N ILE A 266 -33.43 30.88 16.78
CA ILE A 266 -32.37 31.86 17.08
C ILE A 266 -32.05 31.88 18.58
N GLY A 267 -33.07 31.81 19.45
CA GLY A 267 -32.88 31.72 20.90
C GLY A 267 -32.11 30.47 21.33
N ALA A 268 -32.42 29.31 20.73
CA ALA A 268 -31.72 28.06 21.02
C ALA A 268 -30.25 28.09 20.57
N ILE A 269 -29.96 28.70 19.42
CA ILE A 269 -28.58 28.85 18.91
C ILE A 269 -27.75 29.75 19.83
N ILE A 270 -28.32 30.86 20.32
CA ILE A 270 -27.64 31.76 21.26
C ILE A 270 -27.34 31.05 22.60
N LEU A 271 -28.29 30.27 23.11
CA LEU A 271 -28.12 29.50 24.35
C LEU A 271 -26.99 28.46 24.21
N PHE A 272 -26.94 27.76 23.07
CA PHE A 272 -25.88 26.80 22.78
C PHE A 272 -24.50 27.47 22.70
N PHE A 273 -24.43 28.63 22.06
CA PHE A 273 -23.18 29.39 21.95
C PHE A 273 -22.69 29.89 23.31
N MET A 274 -23.60 30.35 24.19
CA MET A 274 -23.26 30.69 25.57
C MET A 274 -22.71 29.49 26.35
N TYR A 275 -23.32 28.31 26.20
CA TYR A 275 -22.86 27.09 26.87
C TYR A 275 -21.47 26.68 26.39
N MET A 276 -21.20 26.77 25.08
CA MET A 276 -19.89 26.45 24.52
C MET A 276 -18.80 27.40 25.02
N VAL A 277 -19.10 28.70 25.17
CA VAL A 277 -18.15 29.67 25.73
C VAL A 277 -17.89 29.42 27.22
N TYR A 278 -18.93 29.04 27.99
CA TYR A 278 -18.78 28.66 29.39
C TYR A 278 -17.88 27.42 29.55
N ASP A 279 -18.09 26.39 28.73
CA ASP A 279 -17.29 25.16 28.75
C ASP A 279 -15.84 25.39 28.30
N LEU A 280 -15.60 26.24 27.30
CA LEU A 280 -14.26 26.48 26.76
C LEU A 280 -13.39 27.42 27.61
N PHE A 281 -13.99 28.39 28.31
CA PHE A 281 -13.23 29.46 28.96
C PHE A 281 -13.41 29.56 30.48
N ILE A 282 -14.50 29.02 31.05
CA ILE A 282 -14.83 29.20 32.47
C ILE A 282 -14.67 27.90 33.27
N TYR A 283 -14.92 26.74 32.64
CA TYR A 283 -14.84 25.44 33.31
C TYR A 283 -13.55 24.69 32.95
N ASP A 284 -12.55 24.69 33.85
CA ASP A 284 -11.35 23.86 33.70
C ASP A 284 -11.20 22.92 34.91
N PRO A 285 -11.54 21.61 34.78
CA PRO A 285 -11.49 20.71 35.91
C PRO A 285 -10.05 20.34 36.34
N LYS A 286 -8.99 20.44 35.51
CA LYS A 286 -7.59 20.10 35.89
C LYS A 286 -6.53 20.70 34.95
N PRO A 287 -5.81 21.78 35.34
CA PRO A 287 -4.65 22.23 34.56
C PRO A 287 -3.43 21.30 34.72
N ALA A 288 -2.73 21.04 33.62
CA ALA A 288 -1.57 20.14 33.56
C ALA A 288 -0.36 20.69 34.34
N LYS A 289 0.30 19.80 35.10
CA LYS A 289 1.50 20.11 35.89
C LYS A 289 2.76 19.70 35.11
N ARG A 290 3.64 20.67 34.84
CA ARG A 290 4.92 20.45 34.14
C ARG A 290 5.94 19.83 35.11
N ILE A 291 6.62 18.76 34.70
CA ILE A 291 7.75 18.15 35.41
C ILE A 291 9.04 18.67 34.74
N GLU A 292 9.94 19.25 35.53
CA GLU A 292 11.27 19.67 35.08
C GLU A 292 12.23 18.48 35.09
N ILE A 293 12.81 18.15 33.93
CA ILE A 293 13.91 17.19 33.83
C ILE A 293 15.22 17.98 34.05
N THR A 294 15.85 17.74 35.19
CA THR A 294 17.16 18.29 35.53
C THR A 294 18.25 17.37 34.96
N GLY A 295 19.13 17.90 34.09
CA GLY A 295 20.52 17.49 33.78
C GLY A 295 20.81 16.02 33.41
N GLN A 296 21.67 15.67 32.45
CA GLN A 296 22.85 16.32 31.92
C GLN A 296 23.12 15.72 30.51
N ILE A 297 23.39 16.57 29.51
CA ILE A 297 24.17 16.18 28.33
C ILE A 297 25.48 16.93 28.46
N GLU A 298 26.58 16.19 28.64
CA GLU A 298 27.93 16.75 28.54
C GLU A 298 28.20 17.13 27.08
N GLU A 299 28.27 18.42 26.80
CA GLU A 299 28.86 18.94 25.57
C GLU A 299 30.39 18.99 25.71
N LYS A 300 31.09 18.41 24.72
CA LYS A 300 32.53 18.57 24.54
C LYS A 300 32.78 19.78 23.63
N PRO A 301 33.71 20.69 23.94
CA PRO A 301 33.93 21.87 23.13
C PRO A 301 34.87 21.57 21.94
N ILE A 302 34.59 22.24 20.83
CA ILE A 302 35.46 22.40 19.68
C ILE A 302 36.29 23.67 19.90
N ILE A 303 37.61 23.60 19.72
CA ILE A 303 38.45 24.76 19.39
C ILE A 303 39.36 24.39 18.22
N GLU A 304 39.33 25.26 17.22
CA GLU A 304 40.09 25.29 15.98
C GLU A 304 41.60 25.53 16.19
N THR A 305 42.41 25.00 15.28
CA THR A 305 43.44 25.76 14.52
C THR A 305 43.96 24.86 13.39
N ALA A 306 43.79 25.27 12.12
CA ALA A 306 44.84 25.81 11.23
C ALA A 306 45.98 24.80 11.01
N THR A 307 46.35 24.35 9.81
CA THR A 307 46.68 25.09 8.57
C THR A 307 46.97 24.07 7.46
N ASP A 308 46.72 24.48 6.22
CA ASP A 308 47.42 24.15 4.97
C ASP A 308 47.62 22.67 4.55
N ILE A 309 47.17 22.33 3.33
CA ILE A 309 48.02 21.97 2.18
C ILE A 309 47.17 21.37 1.03
N GLU A 310 47.25 22.08 -0.10
CA GLU A 310 47.21 21.64 -1.51
C GLU A 310 46.04 20.84 -2.12
N ILE A 311 45.48 21.49 -3.14
CA ILE A 311 44.76 20.92 -4.28
C ILE A 311 45.69 20.01 -5.08
N LYS A 312 45.38 18.71 -5.21
CA LYS A 312 45.66 17.92 -6.43
C LYS A 312 44.56 16.91 -6.76
N SER A 313 44.00 17.18 -7.94
CA SER A 313 43.47 16.27 -8.95
C SER A 313 44.00 14.82 -8.95
N ALA A 314 43.12 13.93 -9.44
CA ALA A 314 43.38 12.78 -10.31
C ALA A 314 43.25 11.36 -9.72
N VAL A 315 42.26 10.68 -10.30
CA VAL A 315 42.38 9.36 -10.97
C VAL A 315 42.26 8.10 -10.09
N GLU A 316 41.28 7.30 -10.52
CA GLU A 316 41.17 5.84 -10.42
C GLU A 316 42.38 5.11 -9.83
N THR A 317 42.12 4.25 -8.86
CA THR A 317 42.87 3.01 -8.72
C THR A 317 41.95 1.92 -8.19
N ALA A 318 41.56 1.03 -9.11
CA ALA A 318 41.10 -0.31 -8.77
C ALA A 318 42.18 -0.98 -7.90
N LYS A 319 41.88 -1.17 -6.62
CA LYS A 319 42.70 -2.01 -5.73
C LYS A 319 42.24 -3.45 -5.86
N THR A 320 43.14 -4.28 -6.37
CA THR A 320 43.07 -5.74 -6.35
C THR A 320 43.10 -6.20 -4.90
N THR A 321 41.93 -6.38 -4.28
CA THR A 321 41.83 -6.87 -2.90
C THR A 321 42.01 -8.38 -2.90
N LYS A 322 42.97 -8.86 -2.10
CA LYS A 322 43.23 -10.28 -1.87
C LYS A 322 41.99 -10.91 -1.23
N VAL A 323 41.39 -11.91 -1.88
CA VAL A 323 40.19 -12.61 -1.40
C VAL A 323 40.44 -13.19 -0.02
N THR A 324 39.73 -12.71 1.00
CA THR A 324 39.94 -13.10 2.41
C THR A 324 38.66 -13.74 2.94
N ILE A 325 38.69 -15.05 3.19
CA ILE A 325 37.51 -15.81 3.63
C ILE A 325 37.23 -15.49 5.11
N PRO A 326 36.02 -15.05 5.48
CA PRO A 326 35.67 -14.76 6.87
C PRO A 326 35.58 -16.04 7.71
N ALA A 327 36.01 -15.96 8.97
CA ALA A 327 35.92 -17.07 9.93
C ALA A 327 34.49 -17.24 10.46
N ASP A 328 34.18 -18.42 11.01
CA ASP A 328 32.90 -18.68 11.66
C ASP A 328 32.71 -17.82 12.92
N GLU A 329 31.46 -17.39 13.16
CA GLU A 329 31.07 -16.71 14.40
C GLU A 329 30.32 -17.67 15.34
N ILE A 330 30.64 -17.64 16.63
CA ILE A 330 29.94 -18.45 17.64
C ILE A 330 28.75 -17.65 18.16
N TYR A 331 27.54 -18.18 17.95
CA TYR A 331 26.29 -17.58 18.40
C TYR A 331 25.63 -18.41 19.50
N VAL A 332 25.10 -17.75 20.54
CA VAL A 332 24.29 -18.38 21.58
C VAL A 332 22.82 -18.10 21.29
N VAL A 333 22.06 -19.16 21.02
CA VAL A 333 20.63 -19.06 20.70
C VAL A 333 19.85 -18.51 21.89
N LYS A 334 19.09 -17.44 21.69
CA LYS A 334 18.23 -16.82 22.70
C LYS A 334 16.84 -17.45 22.70
N THR A 335 16.12 -17.28 23.81
CA THR A 335 14.72 -17.72 23.91
C THR A 335 13.86 -17.00 22.87
N GLY A 336 13.17 -17.75 22.01
CA GLY A 336 12.31 -17.20 20.95
C GLY A 336 13.06 -16.83 19.65
N ASP A 337 14.32 -17.25 19.51
CA ASP A 337 15.01 -17.18 18.22
C ASP A 337 14.41 -18.16 17.23
N THR A 338 14.21 -17.68 16.00
CA THR A 338 13.81 -18.47 14.85
C THR A 338 14.90 -18.39 13.80
N TRP A 339 14.89 -19.31 12.82
CA TRP A 339 15.82 -19.23 11.70
C TRP A 339 15.73 -17.90 10.94
N GLY A 340 14.55 -17.28 10.87
CA GLY A 340 14.37 -15.96 10.28
C GLY A 340 15.14 -14.87 11.02
N LYS A 341 15.10 -14.85 12.36
CA LYS A 341 15.88 -13.88 13.17
C LYS A 341 17.39 -14.08 13.03
N ILE A 342 17.83 -15.34 13.05
CA ILE A 342 19.26 -15.68 12.86
C ILE A 342 19.71 -15.27 11.44
N TYR A 343 18.88 -15.48 10.42
CA TYR A 343 19.14 -15.02 9.05
C TYR A 343 19.20 -13.48 8.94
N GLN A 344 18.26 -12.76 9.55
CA GLN A 344 18.29 -11.28 9.58
C GLN A 344 19.58 -10.75 10.22
N GLN A 345 20.13 -11.45 11.22
CA GLN A 345 21.37 -11.04 11.89
C GLN A 345 22.62 -11.34 11.04
N PHE A 346 22.76 -12.55 10.49
CA PHE A 346 24.01 -13.00 9.86
C PHE A 346 23.97 -13.14 8.33
N GLY A 347 22.78 -13.11 7.71
CA GLY A 347 22.59 -13.38 6.28
C GLY A 347 22.97 -14.80 5.86
N VAL A 348 23.09 -15.74 6.80
CA VAL A 348 23.45 -17.13 6.51
C VAL A 348 22.20 -17.99 6.55
N CYS A 349 21.90 -18.63 5.43
CA CYS A 349 20.77 -19.54 5.31
C CYS A 349 20.86 -20.71 6.32
N SER A 350 19.72 -21.09 6.91
CA SER A 350 19.62 -22.12 7.96
C SER A 350 20.19 -23.48 7.54
N TRP A 351 20.16 -23.83 6.25
CA TRP A 351 20.74 -25.07 5.75
C TRP A 351 22.25 -25.12 6.01
N PHE A 352 23.00 -24.05 5.70
CA PHE A 352 24.45 -23.99 5.92
C PHE A 352 24.81 -24.06 7.42
N VAL A 353 23.97 -23.48 8.28
CA VAL A 353 24.16 -23.57 9.74
C VAL A 353 23.91 -25.00 10.23
N ARG A 354 22.87 -25.68 9.72
CA ARG A 354 22.48 -27.03 10.14
C ARG A 354 23.46 -28.11 9.66
N THR A 355 24.02 -27.97 8.46
CA THR A 355 24.95 -28.94 7.88
C THR A 355 26.40 -28.71 8.32
N HIS A 356 26.68 -27.65 9.08
CA HIS A 356 27.99 -27.38 9.63
C HIS A 356 28.42 -28.47 10.63
N LYS A 357 29.62 -29.05 10.45
CA LYS A 357 30.13 -30.18 11.26
C LYS A 357 30.07 -29.90 12.76
N SER A 358 30.40 -28.68 13.18
CA SER A 358 30.41 -28.26 14.59
C SER A 358 29.02 -28.08 15.21
N ASN A 359 27.95 -28.16 14.42
CA ASN A 359 26.56 -27.96 14.87
C ASN A 359 25.75 -29.26 14.94
N ALA A 360 26.37 -30.41 14.65
CA ALA A 360 25.72 -31.70 14.71
C ALA A 360 25.08 -31.94 16.10
N GLY A 361 23.79 -32.27 16.11
CA GLY A 361 23.05 -32.59 17.34
C GLY A 361 22.66 -31.39 18.22
N LYS A 362 22.83 -30.14 17.76
CA LYS A 362 22.50 -28.92 18.54
C LYS A 362 21.10 -28.36 18.28
N PHE A 363 20.28 -29.03 17.46
CA PHE A 363 18.94 -28.60 17.07
C PHE A 363 17.87 -29.56 17.63
N ASP A 364 16.63 -29.10 17.68
CA ASP A 364 15.51 -29.95 18.08
C ASP A 364 15.17 -31.01 17.00
N ARG A 365 14.17 -31.85 17.27
CA ARG A 365 13.74 -32.90 16.33
C ARG A 365 13.20 -32.37 14.99
N ALA A 366 12.76 -31.11 14.96
CA ALA A 366 12.28 -30.42 13.76
C ALA A 366 13.39 -29.56 13.10
N ASN A 367 14.63 -29.66 13.57
CA ASN A 367 15.77 -28.87 13.14
C ASN A 367 15.65 -27.36 13.41
N ASN A 368 14.95 -26.96 14.47
CA ASN A 368 14.89 -25.57 14.94
C ASN A 368 16.01 -25.27 15.96
N PRO A 369 16.41 -23.98 16.08
CA PRO A 369 17.42 -23.58 17.06
C PRO A 369 16.90 -23.73 18.49
N VAL A 370 17.73 -24.30 19.38
CA VAL A 370 17.37 -24.57 20.78
C VAL A 370 17.99 -23.48 21.68
N ALA A 371 17.16 -22.80 22.46
CA ALA A 371 17.63 -21.74 23.36
C ALA A 371 18.75 -22.22 24.31
N GLY A 372 19.79 -21.40 24.48
CA GLY A 372 20.97 -21.68 25.29
C GLY A 372 22.06 -22.49 24.57
N THR A 373 21.80 -23.02 23.37
CA THR A 373 22.82 -23.76 22.61
C THR A 373 23.81 -22.82 21.91
N ARG A 374 25.08 -23.23 21.83
CA ARG A 374 26.13 -22.51 21.09
C ARG A 374 26.29 -23.10 19.70
N ILE A 375 25.94 -22.35 18.67
CA ILE A 375 26.03 -22.77 17.26
C ILE A 375 27.07 -21.93 16.50
N ASN A 376 27.76 -22.54 15.56
CA ASN A 376 28.69 -21.88 14.65
C ASN A 376 27.93 -21.35 13.44
N ILE A 377 28.13 -20.08 13.11
CA ILE A 377 27.57 -19.43 11.93
C ILE A 377 28.67 -19.28 10.88
N PRO A 378 28.63 -20.03 9.76
CA PRO A 378 29.66 -19.97 8.73
C PRO A 378 29.52 -18.71 7.87
N LEU A 379 30.21 -17.63 8.27
CA LEU A 379 30.10 -16.31 7.62
C LEU A 379 30.57 -16.30 6.16
N GLN A 380 31.37 -17.29 5.74
CA GLN A 380 31.75 -17.44 4.33
C GLN A 380 30.57 -17.68 3.38
N TYR A 381 29.40 -18.03 3.92
CA TYR A 381 28.14 -18.20 3.19
C TYR A 381 27.12 -17.09 3.50
N SER A 382 27.57 -15.97 4.06
CA SER A 382 26.71 -14.83 4.35
C SER A 382 26.37 -14.08 3.07
N SER A 383 25.10 -13.69 2.94
CA SER A 383 24.57 -12.78 1.92
C SER A 383 24.85 -11.31 2.20
N LYS A 384 25.45 -10.98 3.36
CA LYS A 384 25.76 -9.60 3.74
C LYS A 384 27.16 -9.20 3.31
N GLN A 385 27.25 -8.09 2.58
CA GLN A 385 28.51 -7.57 2.06
C GLN A 385 29.55 -7.23 3.15
N ASN A 386 29.12 -6.78 4.33
CA ASN A 386 30.03 -6.46 5.43
C ASN A 386 30.63 -7.71 6.11
N LEU A 387 29.97 -8.87 6.02
CA LEU A 387 30.43 -10.13 6.61
C LEU A 387 31.14 -11.02 5.58
N ASN A 388 30.80 -10.90 4.30
CA ASN A 388 31.37 -11.67 3.19
C ASN A 388 31.56 -10.78 1.95
N PRO A 389 32.50 -9.82 1.97
CA PRO A 389 32.63 -8.81 0.91
C PRO A 389 32.94 -9.41 -0.47
N ASP A 390 33.63 -10.55 -0.50
CA ASP A 390 34.11 -11.16 -1.74
C ASP A 390 33.06 -12.03 -2.46
N PHE A 391 32.10 -12.60 -1.71
CA PHE A 391 31.16 -13.60 -2.23
C PHE A 391 29.70 -13.40 -1.80
N TYR A 392 29.33 -12.32 -1.12
CA TYR A 392 27.95 -12.12 -0.63
C TYR A 392 26.87 -12.27 -1.71
N GLN A 393 27.15 -11.84 -2.94
CA GLN A 393 26.22 -11.97 -4.07
C GLN A 393 25.94 -13.42 -4.47
N GLU A 394 26.86 -14.36 -4.21
CA GLU A 394 26.62 -15.78 -4.44
C GLU A 394 25.58 -16.35 -3.49
N PHE A 395 25.45 -15.77 -2.29
CA PHE A 395 24.54 -16.24 -1.25
C PHE A 395 23.25 -15.42 -1.14
N SER A 396 22.95 -14.58 -2.14
CA SER A 396 21.73 -13.78 -2.17
C SER A 396 20.46 -14.64 -2.13
N THR A 397 19.35 -14.02 -1.71
CA THR A 397 18.04 -14.68 -1.66
C THR A 397 17.61 -15.20 -3.04
N GLU A 398 18.05 -14.58 -4.13
CA GLU A 398 17.80 -15.03 -5.51
C GLU A 398 18.45 -16.38 -5.82
N LYS A 399 19.70 -16.59 -5.37
CA LYS A 399 20.47 -17.81 -5.66
C LYS A 399 20.16 -18.94 -4.68
N VAL A 400 20.11 -18.62 -3.38
CA VAL A 400 19.94 -19.60 -2.30
C VAL A 400 18.45 -19.89 -2.01
N GLY A 401 17.57 -18.95 -2.36
CA GLY A 401 16.14 -19.04 -2.18
C GLY A 401 15.68 -18.60 -0.78
N GLY A 402 14.49 -17.97 -0.69
CA GLY A 402 13.93 -17.43 0.55
C GLY A 402 13.67 -18.43 1.67
N THR A 403 13.54 -19.72 1.36
CA THR A 403 13.38 -20.80 2.35
C THR A 403 14.58 -21.76 2.34
N CYS A 404 15.73 -21.34 1.82
CA CYS A 404 16.92 -22.18 1.63
C CYS A 404 16.72 -23.36 0.67
N GLN A 405 15.74 -23.29 -0.24
CA GLN A 405 15.39 -24.40 -1.12
C GLN A 405 16.52 -24.79 -2.09
N ASN A 406 17.38 -23.83 -2.45
CA ASN A 406 18.53 -24.06 -3.33
C ASN A 406 19.83 -24.25 -2.54
N ALA A 407 19.81 -24.05 -1.22
CA ALA A 407 20.96 -24.31 -0.34
C ALA A 407 21.14 -25.83 -0.19
N ASN A 408 21.96 -26.43 -1.06
CA ASN A 408 22.23 -27.86 -1.05
C ASN A 408 23.69 -28.17 -1.45
N GLU A 409 24.05 -29.45 -1.46
CA GLU A 409 25.41 -29.88 -1.82
C GLU A 409 25.80 -29.54 -3.27
N ASN A 410 24.84 -29.51 -4.20
CA ASN A 410 25.10 -29.14 -5.59
C ASN A 410 25.46 -27.66 -5.71
N PHE A 411 24.76 -26.81 -4.95
CA PHE A 411 25.07 -25.39 -4.85
C PHE A 411 26.48 -25.16 -4.28
N LEU A 412 26.86 -25.88 -3.20
CA LEU A 412 28.21 -25.77 -2.64
C LEU A 412 29.30 -26.17 -3.65
N LYS A 413 29.10 -27.26 -4.41
CA LYS A 413 30.05 -27.68 -5.45
C LYS A 413 30.20 -26.64 -6.55
N ALA A 414 29.10 -26.01 -6.97
CA ALA A 414 29.12 -24.92 -7.94
C ALA A 414 29.88 -23.70 -7.39
N PHE A 415 29.63 -23.33 -6.13
CA PHE A 415 30.33 -22.23 -5.47
C PHE A 415 31.83 -22.50 -5.31
N GLU A 416 32.23 -23.72 -4.95
CA GLU A 416 33.65 -24.09 -4.85
C GLU A 416 34.39 -23.97 -6.19
N ALA A 417 33.71 -24.23 -7.31
CA ALA A 417 34.27 -24.00 -8.64
C ALA A 417 34.47 -22.50 -8.94
N VAL A 418 33.48 -21.66 -8.59
CA VAL A 418 33.59 -20.19 -8.70
C VAL A 418 34.74 -19.65 -7.83
N LYS A 419 34.84 -20.15 -6.60
CA LYS A 419 35.89 -19.77 -5.64
C LYS A 419 37.29 -20.11 -6.15
N LYS A 420 37.49 -21.30 -6.73
CA LYS A 420 38.76 -21.70 -7.37
C LYS A 420 39.12 -20.87 -8.60
N GLY A 421 38.13 -20.28 -9.28
CA GLY A 421 38.37 -19.39 -10.43
C GLY A 421 38.75 -17.95 -10.04
N ARG A 422 38.47 -17.54 -8.78
CA ARG A 422 38.78 -16.19 -8.25
C ARG A 422 40.01 -16.16 -7.33
N GLN A 423 40.51 -17.32 -6.90
CA GLN A 423 41.76 -17.51 -6.15
C GLN A 423 42.90 -17.82 -7.10
#